data_AF-A0A7S2BPU3-F1
#
_entry.id   AF-A0A7S2BPU3-F1
#
_cell.length_a   1.000
_cell.length_b   1.000
_cell.length_c   1.000
_cell.angle_alpha   90.00
_cell.angle_beta   90.00
_cell.angle_gamma   90.00
#
_symmetry.space_group_name_H-M   'P 1'
#
loop_
_entity.id
_entity.type
_entity.pdbx_description
1 polymer ?
#
loop_
_entity_poly.entity_id
_entity_poly.type
_entity_poly.pdbx_seq_one_letter_code
_entity_poly.pdbx_strand_id
1 'polypeptide(L)'
;PKPMCIVFEENASGGGLYVFELVEGNAAKSAVIEAGDNLVAVEGSSVVGLSFDEAMDKLMAAPPVAALTFFRGDLSDMAPPTAAASGGTAAAPSSSSSTTAELTVLAEGSPEVKITTQAGTILRNVLLENGVSLYTLWGAASNCNGAGQCGTCAVDILSSDPGSLGERTPTEEKKLRSKAPSTRLACQCLVNGGAVTLKTKP
;
A
#
# COMPACT_ATOMS: atom_id res chain seq x y z
N PRO A 1 -9.00 -5.93 2.87
CA PRO A 1 -8.23 -6.29 1.67
C PRO A 1 -7.05 -5.32 1.47
N LYS A 2 -5.82 -5.84 1.48
CA LYS A 2 -4.61 -5.02 1.31
C LYS A 2 -4.62 -4.42 -0.10
N PRO A 3 -4.56 -3.09 -0.28
CA PRO A 3 -4.54 -2.52 -1.62
C PRO A 3 -3.16 -2.77 -2.22
N MET A 4 -3.04 -3.81 -3.03
CA MET A 4 -1.79 -4.13 -3.74
C MET A 4 -1.59 -3.26 -4.99
N CYS A 5 -2.46 -2.27 -5.24
CA CYS A 5 -2.38 -1.38 -6.40
C CYS A 5 -2.26 -2.13 -7.75
N ILE A 6 -2.73 -3.37 -7.77
CA ILE A 6 -2.84 -4.26 -8.91
C ILE A 6 -4.31 -4.65 -8.97
N VAL A 7 -4.92 -4.42 -10.13
CA VAL A 7 -6.24 -4.97 -10.47
C VAL A 7 -5.98 -6.30 -11.14
N PHE A 8 -6.47 -7.37 -10.51
CA PHE A 8 -6.42 -8.72 -11.08
C PHE A 8 -7.74 -9.03 -11.77
N GLU A 9 -7.66 -9.73 -12.89
CA GLU A 9 -8.80 -10.39 -13.52
C GLU A 9 -8.52 -11.88 -13.71
N GLU A 10 -9.59 -12.65 -13.88
CA GLU A 10 -9.51 -14.08 -14.19
C GLU A 10 -9.22 -14.26 -15.68
N ASN A 11 -8.23 -15.10 -16.00
CA ASN A 11 -7.94 -15.45 -17.38
C ASN A 11 -9.13 -16.24 -17.95
N ALA A 12 -9.67 -15.80 -19.10
CA ALA A 12 -10.85 -16.37 -19.75
C ALA A 12 -10.75 -17.88 -20.05
N SER A 13 -9.53 -18.44 -20.04
CA SER A 13 -9.28 -19.88 -20.19
C SER A 13 -9.42 -20.67 -18.87
N GLY A 14 -9.82 -20.03 -17.77
CA GLY A 14 -10.09 -20.66 -16.47
C GLY A 14 -8.85 -21.06 -15.67
N GLY A 15 -7.73 -20.34 -15.86
CA GLY A 15 -6.39 -20.82 -15.47
C GLY A 15 -5.62 -19.96 -14.45
N GLY A 16 -6.21 -18.94 -13.84
CA GLY A 16 -5.55 -18.10 -12.84
C GLY A 16 -5.77 -16.61 -13.02
N LEU A 17 -5.05 -15.82 -12.22
CA LEU A 17 -5.14 -14.36 -12.20
C LEU A 17 -4.09 -13.71 -13.11
N TYR A 18 -4.49 -12.68 -13.84
CA TYR A 18 -3.57 -11.80 -14.57
C TYR A 18 -3.74 -10.34 -14.14
N VAL A 19 -2.67 -9.56 -14.30
CA VAL A 19 -2.67 -8.11 -14.07
C VAL A 19 -3.49 -7.46 -15.17
N PHE A 20 -4.71 -7.05 -14.87
CA PHE A 20 -5.55 -6.30 -15.80
C PHE A 20 -5.07 -4.84 -15.89
N GLU A 21 -4.85 -4.22 -14.74
CA GLU A 21 -4.46 -2.82 -14.65
C GLU A 21 -3.55 -2.60 -13.43
N LEU A 22 -2.52 -1.77 -13.61
CA LEU A 22 -1.72 -1.26 -12.51
C LEU A 22 -2.27 0.12 -12.14
N VAL A 23 -2.85 0.20 -10.96
CA VAL A 23 -3.30 1.48 -10.40
C VAL A 23 -2.09 2.13 -9.73
N GLU A 24 -1.86 3.43 -9.96
CA GLU A 24 -0.71 4.14 -9.39
C GLU A 24 -0.59 3.91 -7.86
N GLY A 25 0.51 3.26 -7.45
CA GLY A 25 0.79 2.88 -6.06
C GLY A 25 1.94 1.86 -5.93
N ASN A 26 2.14 1.30 -4.73
CA ASN A 26 3.40 0.64 -4.32
C ASN A 26 3.88 -0.54 -5.19
N ALA A 27 3.00 -1.28 -5.89
CA ALA A 27 3.41 -2.34 -6.82
C ALA A 27 3.92 -1.81 -8.16
N ALA A 28 3.38 -0.67 -8.63
CA ALA A 28 3.74 -0.03 -9.90
C ALA A 28 5.16 0.58 -9.89
N LYS A 29 5.81 0.69 -8.72
CA LYS A 29 7.19 1.17 -8.58
C LYS A 29 8.26 0.08 -8.71
N SER A 30 7.90 -1.20 -8.75
CA SER A 30 8.82 -2.21 -9.27
C SER A 30 8.69 -2.16 -10.79
N ALA A 31 9.70 -1.66 -11.50
CA ALA A 31 9.70 -1.53 -12.97
C ALA A 31 9.72 -2.89 -13.71
N VAL A 32 9.14 -3.93 -13.11
CA VAL A 32 9.20 -5.33 -13.51
C VAL A 32 7.82 -5.87 -13.87
N ILE A 33 6.74 -5.36 -13.27
CA ILE A 33 5.37 -5.86 -13.46
C ILE A 33 4.62 -4.97 -14.46
N GLU A 34 3.94 -5.58 -15.42
CA GLU A 34 3.16 -4.91 -16.47
C GLU A 34 1.73 -5.50 -16.55
N ALA A 35 0.81 -4.73 -17.13
CA ALA A 35 -0.49 -5.27 -17.50
C ALA A 35 -0.33 -6.43 -18.49
N GLY A 36 -1.03 -7.54 -18.25
CA GLY A 36 -0.89 -8.80 -18.96
C GLY A 36 0.00 -9.83 -18.27
N ASP A 37 0.70 -9.49 -17.18
CA ASP A 37 1.48 -10.47 -16.42
C ASP A 37 0.57 -11.43 -15.64
N ASN A 38 0.87 -12.72 -15.67
CA ASN A 38 0.12 -13.73 -14.92
C ASN A 38 0.71 -13.88 -13.52
N LEU A 39 -0.14 -13.85 -12.49
CA LEU A 39 0.27 -14.21 -11.14
C LEU A 39 0.40 -15.73 -11.06
N VAL A 40 1.60 -16.22 -10.81
CA VAL A 40 1.88 -17.67 -10.80
C VAL A 40 2.12 -18.21 -9.41
N ALA A 41 2.57 -17.38 -8.45
CA ALA A 41 2.70 -17.80 -7.06
C ALA A 41 2.54 -16.65 -6.05
N VAL A 42 2.08 -17.02 -4.86
CA VAL A 42 1.99 -16.17 -3.65
C VAL A 42 2.74 -16.88 -2.53
N GLU A 43 3.76 -16.25 -1.96
CA GLU A 43 4.62 -16.85 -0.93
C GLU A 43 5.23 -18.20 -1.38
N GLY A 44 5.58 -18.31 -2.66
CA GLY A 44 6.09 -19.54 -3.27
C GLY A 44 5.05 -20.65 -3.47
N SER A 45 3.79 -20.44 -3.06
CA SER A 45 2.69 -21.36 -3.37
C SER A 45 2.08 -21.02 -4.72
N SER A 46 2.02 -22.00 -5.63
CA SER A 46 1.39 -21.81 -6.94
C SER A 46 -0.07 -21.36 -6.80
N VAL A 47 -0.47 -20.43 -7.66
CA VAL A 47 -1.87 -20.00 -7.85
C VAL A 47 -2.37 -20.21 -9.28
N VAL A 48 -1.56 -20.84 -10.13
CA VAL A 48 -1.95 -21.23 -11.49
C VAL A 48 -3.06 -22.28 -11.40
N GLY A 49 -4.12 -22.11 -12.19
CA GLY A 49 -5.28 -23.00 -12.24
C GLY A 49 -6.28 -22.83 -11.10
N LEU A 50 -6.06 -21.90 -10.17
CA LEU A 50 -7.03 -21.56 -9.13
C LEU A 50 -8.09 -20.61 -9.68
N SER A 51 -9.30 -20.73 -9.11
CA SER A 51 -10.35 -19.73 -9.33
C SER A 51 -9.97 -18.38 -8.75
N PHE A 52 -10.66 -17.32 -9.20
CA PHE A 52 -10.44 -15.96 -8.71
C PHE A 52 -10.49 -15.87 -7.18
N ASP A 53 -11.51 -16.48 -6.58
CA ASP A 53 -11.73 -16.45 -5.13
C ASP A 53 -10.62 -17.17 -4.37
N GLU A 54 -10.18 -18.35 -4.82
CA GLU A 54 -9.11 -19.12 -4.18
C GLU A 54 -7.75 -18.43 -4.25
N ALA A 55 -7.46 -17.79 -5.39
CA ALA A 55 -6.24 -17.00 -5.55
C ALA A 55 -6.28 -15.73 -4.69
N MET A 56 -7.44 -15.07 -4.57
CA MET A 56 -7.63 -13.91 -3.72
C MET A 56 -7.55 -14.26 -2.23
N ASP A 57 -8.07 -15.41 -1.81
CA ASP A 57 -7.96 -15.90 -0.44
C ASP A 57 -6.49 -16.09 -0.03
N LYS A 58 -5.65 -16.63 -0.92
CA LYS A 58 -4.20 -16.73 -0.69
C LYS A 58 -3.54 -15.36 -0.56
N LEU A 59 -3.92 -14.39 -1.39
CA LEU A 59 -3.43 -13.01 -1.28
C LEU A 59 -3.87 -12.33 0.01
N MET A 60 -5.08 -12.60 0.49
CA MET A 60 -5.59 -12.08 1.76
C MET A 60 -4.89 -12.71 2.97
N ALA A 61 -4.60 -14.02 2.91
CA ALA A 61 -3.92 -14.79 3.93
C ALA A 61 -2.40 -14.49 4.02
N ALA A 62 -1.80 -14.00 2.92
CA ALA A 62 -0.39 -13.66 2.87
C ALA A 62 -0.01 -12.54 3.88
N PRO A 63 1.25 -12.50 4.34
CA PRO A 63 1.73 -11.44 5.24
C PRO A 63 1.63 -10.03 4.62
N PRO A 64 1.79 -8.96 5.40
CA PRO A 64 1.76 -7.58 4.89
C PRO A 64 2.81 -7.27 3.81
N VAL A 65 3.95 -7.97 3.86
CA VAL A 65 4.97 -7.97 2.81
C VAL A 65 4.99 -9.38 2.24
N ALA A 66 4.39 -9.56 1.07
CA ALA A 66 4.29 -10.85 0.41
C ALA A 66 5.14 -10.90 -0.87
N ALA A 67 5.84 -12.01 -1.07
CA ALA A 67 6.53 -12.35 -2.29
C ALA A 67 5.52 -12.86 -3.33
N LEU A 68 5.34 -12.09 -4.39
CA LEU A 68 4.51 -12.47 -5.54
C LEU A 68 5.42 -12.83 -6.72
N THR A 69 5.10 -13.92 -7.41
CA THR A 69 5.80 -14.34 -8.61
C THR A 69 4.89 -14.13 -9.81
N PHE A 70 5.40 -13.43 -10.82
CA PHE A 70 4.70 -13.13 -12.06
C PHE A 70 5.38 -13.80 -13.25
N PHE A 71 4.60 -14.09 -14.29
CA PHE A 71 5.08 -14.61 -15.56
C PHE A 71 4.51 -13.81 -16.74
N ARG A 72 5.39 -13.35 -17.63
CA ARG A 72 5.03 -12.63 -18.85
C ARG A 72 5.01 -13.59 -20.03
N GLY A 73 3.83 -13.87 -20.57
CA GLY A 73 3.63 -14.84 -21.65
C GLY A 73 2.36 -15.67 -21.46
N ASP A 74 2.13 -16.65 -22.33
CA ASP A 74 0.99 -17.56 -22.19
C ASP A 74 1.29 -18.62 -21.10
N LEU A 75 0.33 -18.88 -20.21
CA LEU A 75 0.50 -19.90 -19.16
C LEU A 75 0.76 -21.30 -19.76
N SER A 76 0.38 -21.56 -21.01
CA SER A 76 0.70 -22.79 -21.73
C SER A 76 2.18 -22.92 -22.13
N ASP A 77 2.90 -21.80 -22.21
CA ASP A 77 4.36 -21.77 -22.41
C ASP A 77 5.12 -21.97 -21.09
N MET A 78 4.42 -21.98 -19.96
CA MET A 78 5.00 -22.24 -18.66
C MET A 78 5.33 -23.73 -18.55
N ALA A 79 6.62 -24.08 -18.54
CA ALA A 79 7.04 -25.45 -18.29
C ALA A 79 6.37 -25.94 -16.98
N PRO A 80 5.75 -27.13 -16.97
CA PRO A 80 5.02 -27.62 -15.80
C PRO A 80 5.95 -27.66 -14.60
N PRO A 81 5.46 -27.35 -13.37
CA PRO A 81 6.29 -27.41 -12.18
C PRO A 81 6.62 -28.88 -11.90
N THR A 82 7.74 -29.36 -12.43
CA THR A 82 8.30 -30.65 -12.02
C THR A 82 8.68 -30.54 -10.56
N ALA A 83 8.03 -31.37 -9.75
CA ALA A 83 8.21 -31.49 -8.32
C ALA A 83 9.69 -31.63 -7.92
N ALA A 84 10.04 -30.91 -6.85
CA ALA A 84 11.17 -31.12 -5.94
C ALA A 84 12.61 -31.02 -6.52
N ALA A 85 13.32 -29.98 -6.10
CA ALA A 85 14.72 -30.10 -5.70
C ALA A 85 15.09 -29.02 -4.67
N SER A 86 15.47 -29.49 -3.49
CA SER A 86 16.14 -28.74 -2.42
C SER A 86 17.45 -28.09 -2.89
N GLY A 87 17.81 -27.00 -2.23
CA GLY A 87 19.21 -26.57 -2.09
C GLY A 87 19.62 -25.43 -3.01
N GLY A 88 19.60 -24.21 -2.47
CA GLY A 88 20.11 -23.03 -3.14
C GLY A 88 20.20 -21.83 -2.19
N THR A 89 21.09 -21.91 -1.19
CA THR A 89 21.61 -20.72 -0.50
C THR A 89 22.41 -19.87 -1.47
N ALA A 90 21.82 -18.78 -1.95
CA ALA A 90 22.47 -17.56 -2.46
C ALA A 90 21.35 -16.66 -3.01
N ALA A 91 21.19 -15.39 -2.65
CA ALA A 91 21.84 -14.51 -1.72
C ALA A 91 20.75 -13.49 -1.35
N ALA A 92 20.71 -13.04 -0.10
CA ALA A 92 19.98 -11.83 0.22
C ALA A 92 20.43 -10.72 -0.75
N PRO A 93 19.53 -9.95 -1.38
CA PRO A 93 19.93 -8.66 -1.89
C PRO A 93 20.27 -7.83 -0.64
N SER A 94 21.57 -7.65 -0.47
CA SER A 94 22.20 -6.86 0.57
C SER A 94 21.54 -5.48 0.68
N SER A 95 21.14 -5.14 1.91
CA SER A 95 21.12 -3.79 2.47
C SER A 95 20.70 -2.65 1.52
N SER A 96 19.42 -2.52 1.22
CA SER A 96 18.84 -1.21 0.93
C SER A 96 18.51 -0.56 2.27
N SER A 97 19.23 0.50 2.65
CA SER A 97 19.00 1.26 3.88
C SER A 97 17.49 1.51 4.05
N SER A 98 16.90 0.94 5.10
CA SER A 98 15.50 1.18 5.43
C SER A 98 15.36 2.63 5.86
N THR A 99 15.04 3.52 4.92
CA THR A 99 14.78 4.92 5.24
C THR A 99 13.58 4.97 6.18
N THR A 100 13.80 5.44 7.40
CA THR A 100 12.75 5.63 8.41
C THR A 100 12.30 7.07 8.42
N ALA A 101 11.08 7.29 8.89
CA ALA A 101 10.51 8.59 9.17
C ALA A 101 10.14 8.69 10.65
N GLU A 102 10.26 9.91 11.18
CA GLU A 102 9.85 10.28 12.53
C GLU A 102 8.62 11.17 12.46
N LEU A 103 7.50 10.71 12.99
CA LEU A 103 6.25 11.44 13.03
C LEU A 103 6.00 11.96 14.45
N THR A 104 5.78 13.27 14.58
CA THR A 104 5.31 13.92 15.81
C THR A 104 3.86 14.31 15.64
N VAL A 105 2.98 13.71 16.43
CA VAL A 105 1.53 13.86 16.31
C VAL A 105 0.99 14.68 17.48
N LEU A 106 0.33 15.78 17.16
CA LEU A 106 -0.40 16.61 18.10
C LEU A 106 -1.91 16.32 17.98
N ALA A 107 -2.51 15.82 19.04
CA ALA A 107 -3.95 15.56 19.10
C ALA A 107 -4.59 16.41 20.21
N GLU A 108 -5.74 17.00 19.93
CA GLU A 108 -6.42 17.87 20.89
C GLU A 108 -6.81 17.11 22.16
N GLY A 109 -6.44 17.63 23.33
CA GLY A 109 -6.71 17.01 24.62
C GLY A 109 -5.91 15.73 24.90
N SER A 110 -4.89 15.42 24.10
CA SER A 110 -4.02 14.23 24.26
C SER A 110 -2.54 14.62 24.30
N PRO A 111 -1.67 13.84 24.95
CA PRO A 111 -0.23 14.06 24.90
C PRO A 111 0.31 13.88 23.47
N GLU A 112 1.46 14.50 23.21
CA GLU A 112 2.22 14.29 21.97
C GLU A 112 2.57 12.81 21.80
N VAL A 113 2.39 12.29 20.58
CA VAL A 113 2.75 10.91 20.21
C VAL A 113 3.88 10.95 19.18
N LYS A 114 4.97 10.23 19.45
CA LYS A 114 6.09 10.05 18.53
C LYS A 114 6.03 8.65 17.93
N ILE A 115 6.06 8.58 16.60
CA ILE A 115 5.95 7.33 15.85
C ILE A 115 7.13 7.23 14.90
N THR A 116 7.85 6.12 14.92
CA THR A 116 8.84 5.79 13.90
C THR A 116 8.21 4.84 12.90
N THR A 117 8.30 5.15 11.62
CA THR A 117 7.75 4.31 10.54
C THR A 117 8.76 4.15 9.40
N GLN A 118 8.51 3.21 8.50
CA GLN A 118 9.29 3.04 7.29
C GLN A 118 8.78 3.97 6.18
N ALA A 119 9.70 4.41 5.33
CA ALA A 119 9.36 5.05 4.07
C ALA A 119 8.54 4.09 3.18
N GLY A 120 7.68 4.65 2.33
CA GLY A 120 6.73 3.91 1.49
C GLY A 120 5.39 3.60 2.17
N THR A 121 5.19 4.03 3.43
CA THR A 121 3.95 3.80 4.17
C THR A 121 2.91 4.90 3.95
N ILE A 122 1.62 4.56 4.12
CA ILE A 122 0.52 5.53 4.07
C ILE A 122 0.29 6.12 5.46
N LEU A 123 0.35 7.45 5.54
CA LEU A 123 0.27 8.19 6.81
C LEU A 123 -0.97 7.82 7.64
N ARG A 124 -2.13 7.65 7.00
CA ARG A 124 -3.36 7.21 7.69
C ARG A 124 -3.18 5.89 8.42
N ASN A 125 -2.57 4.90 7.78
CA ASN A 125 -2.46 3.55 8.34
C ASN A 125 -1.50 3.58 9.54
N VAL A 126 -0.35 4.24 9.39
CA VAL A 126 0.62 4.42 10.47
C VAL A 126 -0.03 5.07 11.69
N LEU A 127 -0.84 6.12 11.49
CA LEU A 127 -1.54 6.79 12.59
C LEU A 127 -2.55 5.84 13.27
N LEU A 128 -3.40 5.14 12.50
CA LEU A 128 -4.41 4.24 13.06
C LEU A 128 -3.80 3.02 13.77
N GLU A 129 -2.74 2.42 13.21
CA GLU A 129 -2.02 1.28 13.80
C GLU A 129 -1.35 1.65 15.13
N ASN A 130 -0.96 2.92 15.29
CA ASN A 130 -0.40 3.46 16.53
C ASN A 130 -1.48 4.08 17.45
N GLY A 131 -2.76 3.79 17.20
CA GLY A 131 -3.86 4.22 18.06
C GLY A 131 -4.20 5.72 17.97
N VAL A 132 -3.65 6.45 17.00
CA VAL A 132 -3.98 7.85 16.78
C VAL A 132 -5.33 7.95 16.07
N SER A 133 -6.34 8.43 16.81
CA SER A 133 -7.67 8.67 16.27
C SER A 133 -7.67 9.86 15.31
N LEU A 134 -7.77 9.59 14.00
CA LEU A 134 -7.96 10.62 12.97
C LEU A 134 -9.37 11.20 12.93
N TYR A 135 -10.35 10.39 13.35
CA TYR A 135 -11.75 10.69 13.12
C TYR A 135 -12.43 11.30 14.35
N THR A 136 -13.34 12.24 14.09
CA THR A 136 -14.41 12.57 15.04
C THR A 136 -15.44 11.44 15.05
N LEU A 137 -16.37 11.42 16.01
CA LEU A 137 -17.41 10.39 16.14
C LEU A 137 -18.14 10.12 14.80
N TRP A 138 -18.54 11.18 14.09
CA TRP A 138 -19.20 11.05 12.80
C TRP A 138 -18.25 10.59 11.69
N GLY A 139 -17.01 11.08 11.70
CA GLY A 139 -15.99 10.66 10.75
C GLY A 139 -15.66 9.18 10.87
N ALA A 140 -15.69 8.62 12.08
CA ALA A 140 -15.39 7.21 12.32
C ALA A 140 -16.45 6.31 11.67
N ALA A 141 -17.73 6.68 11.75
CA ALA A 141 -18.83 5.92 11.16
C ALA A 141 -18.96 6.07 9.63
N SER A 142 -18.44 7.15 9.03
CA SER A 142 -18.66 7.49 7.62
C SER A 142 -17.39 7.54 6.76
N ASN A 143 -16.25 7.08 7.28
CA ASN A 143 -14.98 7.13 6.54
C ASN A 143 -14.98 6.14 5.35
N CYS A 144 -14.34 6.53 4.24
CA CYS A 144 -14.22 5.71 3.02
C CYS A 144 -13.08 4.67 3.07
N ASN A 145 -12.60 4.36 4.27
CA ASN A 145 -11.48 3.47 4.54
C ASN A 145 -10.19 3.71 3.72
N GLY A 146 -9.96 4.94 3.27
CA GLY A 146 -8.75 5.33 2.54
C GLY A 146 -8.92 5.50 1.03
N ALA A 147 -10.11 5.30 0.47
CA ALA A 147 -10.38 5.44 -0.98
C ALA A 147 -10.40 6.91 -1.50
N GLY A 148 -9.98 7.89 -0.70
CA GLY A 148 -9.99 9.32 -1.10
C GLY A 148 -11.37 9.97 -1.25
N GLN A 149 -12.47 9.29 -0.94
CA GLN A 149 -13.83 9.79 -1.24
C GLN A 149 -14.46 10.67 -0.16
N CYS A 150 -14.12 10.47 1.11
CA CYS A 150 -14.84 11.11 2.22
C CYS A 150 -14.22 12.42 2.74
N GLY A 151 -12.91 12.63 2.54
CA GLY A 151 -12.19 13.78 3.11
C GLY A 151 -12.02 13.75 4.64
N THR A 152 -12.49 12.72 5.34
CA THR A 152 -12.45 12.65 6.82
C THR A 152 -11.08 12.28 7.39
N CYS A 153 -10.14 11.84 6.56
CA CYS A 153 -8.76 11.51 6.95
C CYS A 153 -7.85 12.77 6.99
N ALA A 154 -8.42 13.97 7.17
CA ALA A 154 -7.70 15.23 7.09
C ALA A 154 -6.77 15.44 8.30
N VAL A 155 -5.54 15.86 8.03
CA VAL A 155 -4.52 16.25 9.02
C VAL A 155 -3.88 17.55 8.58
N ASP A 156 -3.45 18.37 9.54
CA ASP A 156 -2.68 19.58 9.25
C ASP A 156 -1.20 19.30 9.40
N ILE A 157 -0.43 19.49 8.33
CA ILE A 157 1.03 19.38 8.38
C ILE A 157 1.59 20.69 8.92
N LEU A 158 2.18 20.64 10.11
CA LEU A 158 2.75 21.81 10.78
C LEU A 158 4.19 22.07 10.32
N SER A 159 4.95 21.00 10.14
CA SER A 159 6.31 21.04 9.61
C SER A 159 6.66 19.68 9.01
N SER A 160 7.51 19.65 7.98
CA SER A 160 7.96 18.42 7.34
C SER A 160 9.28 18.67 6.61
N ASP A 161 10.22 17.73 6.70
CA ASP A 161 11.45 17.82 5.91
C ASP A 161 11.12 17.82 4.40
N PRO A 162 11.93 18.50 3.55
CA PRO A 162 11.73 18.48 2.11
C PRO A 162 11.68 17.04 1.56
N GLY A 163 10.60 16.70 0.86
CA GLY A 163 10.40 15.37 0.26
C GLY A 163 9.97 14.26 1.23
N SER A 164 9.84 14.54 2.53
CA SER A 164 9.39 13.56 3.54
C SER A 164 7.97 13.04 3.32
N LEU A 165 7.13 13.80 2.62
CA LEU A 165 5.79 13.42 2.22
C LEU A 165 5.66 13.45 0.70
N GLY A 166 4.83 12.58 0.16
CA GLY A 166 4.44 12.59 -1.25
C GLY A 166 3.75 13.89 -1.67
N GLU A 167 3.78 14.15 -2.98
CA GLU A 167 3.12 15.29 -3.59
C GLU A 167 1.60 15.28 -3.34
N ARG A 168 0.99 16.46 -3.48
CA ARG A 168 -0.46 16.59 -3.30
C ARG A 168 -1.18 15.96 -4.48
N THR A 169 -2.15 15.10 -4.19
CA THR A 169 -2.91 14.41 -5.24
C THR A 169 -4.10 15.26 -5.75
N PRO A 170 -4.60 15.03 -6.98
CA PRO A 170 -5.80 15.72 -7.48
C PRO A 170 -7.04 15.53 -6.60
N THR A 171 -7.11 14.37 -5.92
CA THR A 171 -8.19 14.08 -4.96
C THR A 171 -8.08 14.99 -3.73
N GLU A 172 -6.87 15.22 -3.22
CA GLU A 172 -6.63 16.17 -2.14
C GLU A 172 -6.99 17.59 -2.55
N GLU A 173 -6.60 18.03 -3.75
CA GLU A 173 -6.96 19.35 -4.28
C GLU A 173 -8.48 19.55 -4.31
N LYS A 174 -9.20 18.56 -4.83
CA LYS A 174 -10.66 18.61 -4.92
C LYS A 174 -11.34 18.58 -3.55
N LYS A 175 -10.90 17.68 -2.66
CA LYS A 175 -11.56 17.44 -1.36
C LYS A 175 -11.20 18.47 -0.30
N LEU A 176 -10.01 19.07 -0.40
CA LEU A 176 -9.50 20.05 0.58
C LEU A 176 -9.53 21.49 0.06
N ARG A 177 -10.22 21.76 -1.06
CA ARG A 177 -10.33 23.10 -1.67
C ARG A 177 -10.74 24.22 -0.71
N SER A 178 -11.48 23.89 0.35
CA SER A 178 -11.98 24.84 1.35
C SER A 178 -11.21 24.80 2.67
N LYS A 179 -10.09 24.05 2.73
CA LYS A 179 -9.23 23.92 3.91
C LYS A 179 -7.91 24.66 3.69
N ALA A 180 -7.11 24.78 4.76
CA ALA A 180 -5.80 25.40 4.69
C ALA A 180 -4.87 24.65 3.71
N PRO A 181 -3.90 25.34 3.07
CA PRO A 181 -2.94 24.70 2.17
C PRO A 181 -2.11 23.60 2.84
N SER A 182 -1.83 23.76 4.15
CA SER A 182 -1.13 22.78 4.97
C SER A 182 -1.94 21.53 5.28
N THR A 183 -3.26 21.56 5.10
CA THR A 183 -4.10 20.38 5.32
C THR A 183 -3.85 19.36 4.22
N ARG A 184 -3.65 18.10 4.60
CA ARG A 184 -3.47 16.95 3.71
C ARG A 184 -4.46 15.84 4.06
N LEU A 185 -4.76 14.97 3.11
CA LEU A 185 -5.48 13.72 3.38
C LEU A 185 -4.45 12.67 3.76
N ALA A 186 -4.42 12.26 5.03
CA ALA A 186 -3.49 11.24 5.50
C ALA A 186 -3.60 9.92 4.72
N CYS A 187 -4.76 9.63 4.14
CA CYS A 187 -4.97 8.46 3.30
C CYS A 187 -4.32 8.54 1.91
N GLN A 188 -4.06 9.76 1.42
CA GLN A 188 -3.37 10.00 0.15
C GLN A 188 -1.90 10.39 0.34
N CYS A 189 -1.41 10.44 1.58
CA CYS A 189 -0.04 10.85 1.90
C CYS A 189 0.87 9.64 2.03
N LEU A 190 1.80 9.51 1.10
CA LEU A 190 2.94 8.61 1.21
C LEU A 190 4.02 9.25 2.10
N VAL A 191 4.56 8.49 3.05
CA VAL A 191 5.71 8.90 3.87
C VAL A 191 6.98 8.41 3.20
N ASN A 192 7.94 9.28 2.90
CA ASN A 192 9.17 8.94 2.17
C ASN A 192 10.42 8.89 3.07
N GLY A 193 10.31 9.24 4.35
CA GLY A 193 11.44 9.37 5.28
C GLY A 193 11.46 10.73 5.99
N GLY A 194 12.46 10.96 6.84
CA GLY A 194 12.65 12.26 7.51
C GLY A 194 11.63 12.56 8.61
N ALA A 195 11.63 13.80 9.10
CA ALA A 195 10.77 14.24 10.20
C ALA A 195 9.50 14.96 9.69
N VAL A 196 8.36 14.62 10.28
CA VAL A 196 7.06 15.26 10.00
C VAL A 196 6.33 15.54 11.31
N THR A 197 5.89 16.78 11.51
CA THR A 197 5.02 17.17 12.62
C THR A 197 3.63 17.51 12.07
N LEU A 198 2.59 16.88 12.64
CA LEU A 198 1.22 17.04 12.18
C LEU A 198 0.22 17.15 13.33
N LYS A 199 -0.90 17.82 13.06
CA LYS A 199 -2.05 17.90 13.96
C LYS A 199 -3.22 17.09 13.39
N THR A 200 -3.86 16.29 14.25
CA THR A 200 -5.08 15.55 13.91
C THR A 200 -6.33 16.33 14.30
N LYS A 201 -7.47 15.99 13.66
CA LYS A 201 -8.77 16.65 13.85
C LYS A 201 -8.70 18.19 13.71
N PRO A 202 -8.20 18.71 12.57
CA PRO A 202 -8.15 20.13 12.30
C PRO A 202 -9.50 20.74 11.92
#